data_AF-A0A963MD32-F1
#
_entry.id   AF-A0A963MD32-F1
#
_cell.length_a   1.000
_cell.length_b   1.000
_cell.length_c   1.000
_cell.angle_alpha   90.00
_cell.angle_beta   90.00
_cell.angle_gamma   90.00
#
_symmetry.space_group_name_H-M   'P 1'
#
loop_
_entity.id
_entity.type
_entity.pdbx_description
1 polymer ?
#
loop_
_entity_poly.entity_id
_entity_poly.type
_entity_poly.pdbx_seq_one_letter_code
_entity_poly.pdbx_strand_id
1 'polypeptide(L)' 'MMQVFIWLLRLIVFLLFICFAAMNSEIIVLHYYHERSIEMPVSVALLLFFALGVLLTIVTASKNKGKK' A
#
# COMPACT_ATOMS: atom_id res chain seq x y z
N MET A 1 5.20 19.23 20.09
CA MET A 1 6.15 19.44 18.96
C MET A 1 6.33 18.18 18.12
N MET A 2 6.74 17.01 18.66
CA MET A 2 6.91 15.76 17.87
C MET A 2 5.67 15.30 17.08
N GLN A 3 4.45 15.48 17.60
CA GLN A 3 3.23 15.07 16.89
C GLN A 3 3.00 15.85 15.59
N VAL A 4 3.36 17.14 15.56
CA VAL A 4 3.24 17.96 14.35
C VAL A 4 4.20 17.46 13.26
N PHE A 5 5.42 17.10 13.64
CA PHE A 5 6.39 16.47 12.72
C PHE A 5 5.90 15.13 12.17
N ILE A 6 5.33 14.27 13.03
CA ILE A 6 4.75 12.98 12.60
C ILE A 6 3.58 13.20 11.64
N TRP A 7 2.72 14.17 11.92
CA TRP A 7 1.58 14.48 11.07
C TRP A 7 2.01 15.07 9.72
N LEU A 8 3.02 15.95 9.72
CA LEU A 8 3.62 16.50 8.51
C LEU A 8 4.28 15.41 7.66
N LEU A 9 5.02 14.48 8.29
CA LEU A 9 5.61 13.34 7.58
C LEU A 9 4.53 12.48 6.91
N ARG A 10 3.42 12.21 7.61
CA ARG A 10 2.28 11.48 7.03
C ARG A 10 1.69 12.21 5.82
N LEU A 11 1.53 13.52 5.91
CA LEU A 11 1.02 14.34 4.80
C LEU A 11 1.96 14.25 3.58
N ILE A 12 3.28 14.38 3.79
CA ILE A 12 4.28 14.26 2.72
C ILE A 12 4.22 12.88 2.07
N VAL A 13 4.19 11.81 2.87
CA VAL A 13 4.09 10.43 2.37
C VAL A 13 2.81 10.24 1.56
N PHE A 14 1.68 10.79 2.04
CA PHE A 14 0.41 10.72 1.33
C PHE A 14 0.47 11.45 -0.01
N LEU A 15 1.06 12.64 -0.06
CA LEU A 15 1.22 13.42 -1.28
C LEU A 15 2.13 12.69 -2.30
N LEU A 16 3.21 12.06 -1.82
CA LEU A 16 4.07 11.22 -2.65
C LEU A 16 3.30 10.06 -3.27
N PHE A 17 2.45 9.37 -2.50
CA PHE A 17 1.60 8.30 -3.02
C PHE A 17 0.61 8.82 -4.06
N ILE A 18 0.00 9.99 -3.86
CA ILE A 18 -0.90 10.61 -4.85
C ILE A 18 -0.16 10.94 -6.14
N CYS A 19 0.99 11.62 -6.05
CA CYS A 19 1.79 11.96 -7.23
C CYS A 19 2.26 10.71 -7.97
N PHE A 20 2.73 9.70 -7.24
CA PHE A 20 3.09 8.41 -7.80
C PHE A 20 1.89 7.77 -8.52
N ALA A 21 0.71 7.79 -7.93
CA ALA A 21 -0.50 7.25 -8.55
C ALA A 21 -0.91 7.99 -9.82
N ALA A 22 -0.84 9.32 -9.81
CA ALA A 22 -1.14 10.14 -10.97
C ALA A 22 -0.17 9.90 -12.13
N MET A 23 1.13 9.84 -11.82
CA MET A 23 2.18 9.61 -12.84
C MET A 23 2.24 8.17 -13.34
N ASN A 24 1.76 7.20 -12.55
CA ASN A 24 1.71 5.78 -12.90
C ASN A 24 0.24 5.32 -13.04
N SER A 25 -0.53 6.09 -13.81
CA SER A 25 -1.94 5.82 -14.13
C SER A 25 -2.12 4.93 -15.36
N GLU A 26 -1.03 4.55 -16.03
CA GLU A 26 -1.03 3.59 -17.13
C GLU A 26 -1.61 2.24 -16.67
N ILE A 27 -2.53 1.73 -17.49
CA ILE A 27 -3.27 0.50 -17.22
C ILE A 27 -2.36 -0.68 -17.56
N ILE A 28 -2.16 -1.57 -16.59
CA ILE A 28 -1.50 -2.87 -16.81
C ILE A 28 -2.50 -4.01 -16.71
N VAL A 29 -2.20 -5.09 -17.42
CA VAL A 29 -2.96 -6.32 -17.39
C VAL A 29 -2.32 -7.27 -16.38
N LEU A 30 -3.01 -7.56 -15.29
CA LEU A 30 -2.60 -8.62 -14.36
C LEU A 30 -3.19 -9.94 -14.85
N HIS A 31 -2.31 -10.87 -15.22
CA HIS A 31 -2.70 -12.23 -15.58
C HIS A 31 -2.73 -13.12 -14.34
N TYR A 32 -3.87 -13.76 -14.12
CA TYR A 32 -4.09 -14.73 -13.06
C TYR A 32 -4.24 -16.14 -13.64
N TYR A 33 -4.20 -17.14 -12.75
CA TYR A 33 -4.56 -18.50 -13.10
C TYR A 33 -5.98 -18.57 -13.68
N HIS A 34 -6.20 -19.50 -14.62
CA HIS A 34 -7.49 -19.74 -15.28
C HIS A 34 -7.92 -18.68 -16.31
N GLU A 35 -7.00 -18.19 -17.14
CA GLU A 35 -7.26 -17.23 -18.23
C GLU A 35 -7.95 -15.94 -17.76
N ARG A 36 -7.83 -15.61 -16.47
CA ARG A 36 -8.41 -14.41 -15.88
C ARG A 36 -7.39 -13.30 -15.96
N SER A 37 -7.75 -12.21 -16.62
CA SER A 37 -7.01 -10.95 -16.59
C SER A 37 -7.80 -9.88 -15.86
N ILE A 38 -7.11 -9.04 -15.10
CA ILE A 38 -7.69 -7.83 -14.51
C ILE A 38 -6.85 -6.64 -14.96
N GLU A 39 -7.52 -5.64 -15.51
CA GLU A 39 -6.90 -4.37 -15.90
C GLU A 39 -6.96 -3.40 -14.71
N MET A 40 -5.80 -2.88 -14.31
CA MET A 40 -5.72 -1.84 -13.29
C MET A 40 -4.45 -1.01 -13.45
N PRO A 41 -4.43 0.24 -12.97
CA PRO A 41 -3.21 1.03 -12.96
C PRO A 41 -2.10 0.39 -12.11
N VAL A 42 -0.84 0.52 -12.53
CA VAL A 42 0.34 0.01 -11.80
C VAL A 42 0.33 0.46 -10.34
N SER A 43 0.01 1.74 -10.14
CA SER A 43 -0.07 2.35 -8.82
C SER A 43 -1.08 1.67 -7.90
N VAL A 44 -2.24 1.30 -8.42
CA VAL A 44 -3.30 0.58 -7.68
C VAL A 44 -2.83 -0.82 -7.29
N ALA A 45 -2.23 -1.54 -8.23
CA ALA A 45 -1.67 -2.87 -7.95
C ALA A 45 -0.62 -2.82 -6.83
N LEU A 46 0.33 -1.87 -6.92
CA LEU A 46 1.40 -1.70 -5.93
C LEU A 46 0.84 -1.37 -4.54
N LEU A 47 -0.15 -0.47 -4.47
CA LEU A 47 -0.81 -0.08 -3.22
C LEU A 47 -1.56 -1.25 -2.57
N LEU A 48 -2.23 -2.09 -3.37
CA LEU A 48 -2.89 -3.30 -2.87
C LEU A 48 -1.90 -4.27 -2.24
N PHE A 49 -0.80 -4.59 -2.92
CA PHE A 49 0.23 -5.49 -2.37
C PHE A 49 0.89 -4.90 -1.11
N PHE A 50 1.15 -3.60 -1.09
CA PHE A 50 1.65 -2.92 0.10
C PHE A 50 0.66 -3.03 1.27
N ALA A 51 -0.62 -2.73 1.05
CA ALA A 51 -1.66 -2.81 2.07
C ALA A 51 -1.81 -4.23 2.63
N LEU A 52 -1.74 -5.25 1.77
CA LEU A 52 -1.72 -6.66 2.19
C LEU A 52 -0.50 -6.99 3.06
N GLY A 53 0.69 -6.53 2.69
CA GLY A 53 1.91 -6.72 3.48
C GLY A 53 1.83 -6.06 4.88
N VAL A 54 1.27 -4.85 4.95
CA VAL A 54 1.00 -4.16 6.22
C VAL A 54 -0.01 -4.93 7.06
N LEU A 55 -1.10 -5.41 6.44
CA LEU A 55 -2.13 -6.21 7.13
C LEU A 55 -1.53 -7.50 7.72
N LEU A 56 -0.70 -8.21 6.94
CA LEU A 56 0.02 -9.39 7.41
C LEU A 56 0.93 -9.07 8.60
N THR A 57 1.65 -7.95 8.53
CA THR A 57 2.50 -7.48 9.64
C THR A 57 1.67 -7.19 10.89
N ILE A 58 0.52 -6.52 10.76
CA ILE A 58 -0.36 -6.22 11.90
C ILE A 58 -0.91 -7.50 12.53
N VAL A 59 -1.41 -8.43 11.70
CA VAL A 59 -1.99 -9.71 12.15
C VAL A 59 -0.94 -10.55 12.88
N THR A 60 0.29 -10.60 12.36
CA THR A 60 1.38 -11.40 12.95
C THR A 60 2.03 -10.72 14.16
N ALA A 61 2.23 -9.40 14.12
CA ALA A 61 2.80 -8.63 15.22
C ALA A 61 1.87 -8.57 16.44
N SER A 62 0.54 -8.53 16.22
CA SER A 62 -0.46 -8.60 17.30
C SER A 62 -0.33 -9.91 18.11
N LYS A 63 -0.01 -11.01 17.43
CA LYS A 63 0.21 -12.33 18.05
C LYS A 63 1.40 -12.37 19.01
N ASN A 64 2.35 -11.44 18.89
CA ASN A 64 3.57 -11.40 19.69
C ASN A 64 3.46 -10.56 20.98
N LYS A 65 2.34 -9.86 21.21
CA LYS A 65 2.13 -9.07 22.44
C LYS A 65 1.50 -9.84 23.60
N GLY A 66 1.01 -11.07 23.38
CA GLY A 66 0.39 -11.91 24.42
C GLY A 66 1.34 -12.92 25.08
N LYS A 67 2.66 -12.81 24.84
CA LYS A 67 3.67 -13.76 25.32
C LYS A 67 4.86 -13.08 26.03
N LYS A 68 4.61 -11.93 26.67
CA LYS A 68 5.50 -11.33 27.66
C LYS A 68 4.83 -11.34 29.02
#